data_AF-A0A1F9NMD9-F1
#
_entry.id   AF-A0A1F9NMD9-F1
#
_cell.length_a   1.000
_cell.length_b   1.000
_cell.length_c   1.000
_cell.angle_alpha   90.00
_cell.angle_beta   90.00
_cell.angle_gamma   90.00
#
_symmetry.space_group_name_H-M   'P 1'
#
loop_
_entity.id
_entity.type
_entity.pdbx_description
1 polymer ?
#
loop_
_entity_poly.entity_id
_entity_poly.type
_entity_poly.pdbx_seq_one_letter_code
_entity_poly.pdbx_strand_id
1 'polypeptide(L)'
;MSSGRNLILFFAVLTFILGLIISVVISRSIAGSTRQLAAITDSLAKGNMTTRSTLSQDDEIGRLACSTNNLAISLDNMCARVHCSSSTINGSAENLDKLSGTLFTAAETMSGSCNTVAAAAEQMNANMNAIAAAAEETSTNVTMVAAAAEEMTSTIAEIAHGSENARVIALQGVEEAGKASASVQELGDAARLIGRVTETINEIADQTNLLALNATIEAARAGDAGKGFAVVANEIKELAKQTTEATREIRSRIESVQTSSEQTIAIINTITTIINDTNDIVAATAAAVEEQAVTSKEIANNVSQASVGMHEVTENIAQASVANAEVTRDINLVRNEAITVAARSSDIKELAAEMKNNAAALETLLNRFSFRPGQFDIGRIKDAHFNWKMRLTAVLSGYTTIESKNIPNHHQCDFGKWYDNAPAAVKIHPLFKEVGVHHEAVHVKVVQAVDLFNSNKTAEARRKVEEFEDVRKKLFASLDEMYIS
;
A
#
# COMPACT_ATOMS: atom_id res chain seq x y z
N MET A 1 37.42 27.83 129.53
CA MET A 1 37.09 26.63 128.73
C MET A 1 35.73 26.69 128.03
N SER A 2 34.84 27.64 128.33
CA SER A 2 33.53 27.79 127.65
C SER A 2 33.61 28.44 126.26
N SER A 3 34.53 29.40 126.04
CA SER A 3 34.61 30.15 124.77
C SER A 3 35.11 29.32 123.58
N GLY A 4 36.04 28.36 123.78
CA GLY A 4 36.50 27.46 122.72
C GLY A 4 35.45 26.43 122.29
N ARG A 5 34.65 25.93 123.25
CA ARG A 5 33.52 25.02 122.98
C ARG A 5 32.41 25.71 122.18
N ASN A 6 32.11 26.97 122.51
CA ASN A 6 31.11 27.76 121.78
C ASN A 6 31.57 28.10 120.35
N LEU A 7 32.87 28.32 120.13
CA LEU A 7 33.43 28.55 118.79
C LEU A 7 33.37 27.30 117.91
N ILE A 8 33.72 26.12 118.45
CA ILE A 8 33.63 24.84 117.74
C ILE A 8 32.16 24.50 117.40
N LEU A 9 31.23 24.71 118.34
CA LEU A 9 29.80 24.52 118.10
C LEU A 9 29.25 25.48 117.03
N PHE A 10 29.70 26.74 117.01
CA PHE A 10 29.32 27.71 115.98
C PHE A 10 29.78 27.27 114.57
N PHE A 11 31.05 26.86 114.41
CA PHE A 11 31.55 26.37 113.12
C PHE A 11 30.90 25.04 112.70
N ALA A 12 30.59 24.14 113.63
CA ALA A 12 29.85 22.91 113.35
C ALA A 12 28.41 23.18 112.86
N VAL A 13 27.72 24.13 113.48
CA VAL A 13 26.38 24.56 113.05
C VAL A 13 26.46 25.29 111.70
N LEU A 14 27.44 26.16 111.50
CA LEU A 14 27.62 26.90 110.25
C LEU A 14 27.92 25.96 109.07
N THR A 15 28.81 24.98 109.24
CA THR A 15 29.12 23.97 108.21
C THR A 15 27.93 23.06 107.92
N PHE A 16 27.16 22.69 108.95
CA PHE A 16 25.90 21.94 108.76
C PHE A 16 24.86 22.75 107.97
N ILE A 17 24.65 24.02 108.32
CA ILE A 17 23.74 24.92 107.60
C ILE A 17 24.22 25.14 106.16
N LEU A 18 25.51 25.38 105.95
CA LEU A 18 26.09 25.58 104.62
C LEU A 18 25.97 24.30 103.77
N GLY A 19 26.23 23.12 104.35
CA GLY A 19 26.01 21.82 103.71
C GLY A 19 24.54 21.59 103.35
N LEU A 20 23.60 21.98 104.23
CA LEU A 20 22.16 21.90 103.98
C LEU A 20 21.74 22.84 102.85
N ILE A 21 22.26 24.08 102.82
CA ILE A 21 22.00 25.05 101.74
C ILE A 21 22.55 24.53 100.41
N ILE A 22 23.81 24.08 100.36
CA ILE A 22 24.44 23.51 99.16
C ILE A 22 23.65 22.27 98.70
N SER A 23 23.27 21.38 99.61
CA SER A 23 22.45 20.20 99.29
C SER A 23 21.09 20.61 98.70
N VAL A 24 20.40 21.59 99.29
CA VAL A 24 19.11 22.07 98.77
C VAL A 24 19.26 22.76 97.42
N VAL A 25 20.33 23.54 97.20
CA VAL A 25 20.60 24.21 95.91
C VAL A 25 20.91 23.18 94.82
N ILE A 26 21.80 22.22 95.09
CA ILE A 26 22.13 21.13 94.15
C ILE A 26 20.90 20.26 93.88
N SER A 27 20.17 19.83 94.92
CA SER A 27 18.96 19.03 94.75
C SER A 27 17.88 19.78 93.97
N ARG A 28 17.66 21.08 94.22
CA ARG A 28 16.71 21.89 93.45
C ARG A 28 17.16 22.10 92.01
N SER A 29 18.45 22.32 91.78
CA SER A 29 19.01 22.47 90.43
C SER A 29 18.85 21.19 89.60
N ILE A 30 19.23 20.04 90.17
CA ILE A 30 19.13 18.74 89.51
C ILE A 30 17.66 18.32 89.34
N ALA A 31 16.84 18.42 90.39
CA ALA A 31 15.42 18.06 90.32
C ALA A 31 14.63 18.97 89.35
N GLY A 32 14.99 20.26 89.27
CA GLY A 32 14.40 21.18 88.29
C GLY A 32 14.76 20.82 86.85
N SER A 33 16.05 20.59 86.60
CA SER A 33 16.56 20.27 85.25
C SER A 33 16.07 18.90 84.76
N THR A 34 16.06 17.89 85.63
CA THR A 34 15.47 16.56 85.34
C THR A 34 13.96 16.64 85.10
N ARG A 35 13.22 17.47 85.84
CA ARG A 35 11.78 17.67 85.60
C ARG A 35 11.50 18.32 84.25
N GLN A 36 12.34 19.26 83.79
CA GLN A 36 12.25 19.81 82.43
C GLN A 36 12.51 18.73 81.37
N LEU A 37 13.55 17.91 81.53
CA LEU A 37 13.84 16.81 80.59
C LEU A 37 12.73 15.75 80.57
N ALA A 38 12.16 15.42 81.73
CA ALA A 38 11.00 14.54 81.83
C ALA A 38 9.78 15.11 81.08
N ALA A 39 9.53 16.42 81.19
CA ALA A 39 8.44 17.09 80.48
C ALA A 39 8.63 17.07 78.95
N ILE A 40 9.85 17.25 78.46
CA ILE A 40 10.16 17.14 77.02
C ILE A 40 9.96 15.70 76.55
N THR A 41 10.45 14.73 77.31
CA THR A 41 10.29 13.31 76.97
C THR A 41 8.82 12.88 76.97
N ASP A 42 8.02 13.37 77.92
CA ASP A 42 6.56 13.17 77.93
C ASP A 42 5.88 13.83 76.71
N SER A 43 6.37 15.01 76.28
CA SER A 43 5.90 15.68 75.06
C SER A 43 6.21 14.86 73.80
N LEU A 44 7.42 14.30 73.70
CA LEU A 44 7.81 13.39 72.62
C LEU A 44 6.95 12.13 72.61
N ALA A 45 6.70 11.52 73.78
CA ALA A 45 5.86 10.34 73.93
C ALA A 45 4.39 10.59 73.51
N LYS A 46 3.90 11.82 73.69
CA LYS A 46 2.57 12.27 73.24
C LYS A 46 2.53 12.65 71.75
N GLY A 47 3.64 12.52 71.03
CA GLY A 47 3.72 12.78 69.60
C GLY A 47 4.24 14.16 69.22
N ASN A 48 4.62 15.03 70.17
CA ASN A 48 5.12 16.36 69.85
C ASN A 48 6.65 16.38 69.68
N MET A 49 7.09 16.18 68.45
CA MET A 49 8.50 16.17 68.03
C MET A 49 9.08 17.57 67.82
N THR A 50 8.34 18.65 68.09
CA THR A 50 8.83 20.03 67.90
C THR A 50 9.52 20.63 69.14
N THR A 51 9.32 20.02 70.30
CA THR A 51 9.84 20.51 71.60
C THR A 51 11.33 20.22 71.75
N ARG A 52 12.06 21.16 72.38
CA ARG A 52 13.51 21.06 72.62
C ARG A 52 13.86 21.58 74.00
N SER A 53 14.91 21.02 74.60
CA SER A 53 15.51 21.51 75.83
C SER A 53 16.31 22.77 75.58
N THR A 54 16.16 23.76 76.47
CA THR A 54 16.96 25.00 76.51
C THR A 54 18.07 24.94 77.57
N LEU A 55 18.24 23.81 78.25
CA LEU A 55 19.28 23.62 79.25
C LEU A 55 20.67 23.71 78.59
N SER A 56 21.51 24.61 79.10
CA SER A 56 22.89 24.85 78.66
C SER A 56 23.83 24.70 79.85
N GLN A 57 23.97 23.48 80.34
CA GLN A 57 24.88 23.10 81.43
C GLN A 57 26.02 22.24 80.86
N ASP A 58 27.23 22.37 81.41
CA ASP A 58 28.41 21.59 80.99
C ASP A 58 28.63 20.35 81.90
N ASP A 59 27.55 19.63 82.21
CA ASP A 59 27.53 18.45 83.09
C ASP A 59 26.76 17.26 82.46
N GLU A 60 26.52 16.20 83.22
CA GLU A 60 25.76 15.03 82.76
C GLU A 60 24.31 15.37 82.38
N ILE A 61 23.70 16.38 83.01
CA ILE A 61 22.34 16.85 82.70
C ILE A 61 22.34 17.58 81.37
N GLY A 62 23.36 18.42 81.11
CA GLY A 62 23.59 19.03 79.81
C GLY A 62 23.77 18.01 78.68
N ARG A 63 24.57 16.96 78.92
CA ARG A 63 24.74 15.86 77.96
C ARG A 63 23.41 15.14 77.69
N LEU A 64 22.61 14.86 78.73
CA LEU A 64 21.29 14.26 78.57
C LEU A 64 20.33 15.17 77.79
N ALA A 65 20.38 16.49 78.05
CA ALA A 65 19.61 17.48 77.28
C ALA A 65 19.97 17.47 75.79
N CYS A 66 21.26 17.42 75.46
CA CYS A 66 21.72 17.27 74.08
C CYS A 66 21.25 15.95 73.46
N SER A 67 21.37 14.83 74.16
CA SER A 67 20.89 13.53 73.66
C SER A 67 19.37 13.50 73.43
N THR A 68 18.57 14.08 74.33
CA THR A 68 17.12 14.20 74.18
C THR A 68 16.76 15.11 72.99
N ASN A 69 17.50 16.20 72.79
CA ASN A 69 17.32 17.05 71.60
C ASN A 69 17.66 16.31 70.31
N ASN A 70 18.74 15.52 70.29
CA ASN A 70 19.11 14.70 69.13
C ASN A 70 18.06 13.62 68.83
N LEU A 71 17.48 13.00 69.87
CA LEU A 71 16.34 12.08 69.71
C LEU A 71 15.13 12.79 69.11
N ALA A 72 14.78 13.97 69.63
CA ALA A 72 13.68 14.77 69.11
C ALA A 72 13.89 15.15 67.63
N ILE A 73 15.10 15.59 67.26
CA ILE A 73 15.47 15.89 65.86
C ILE A 73 15.36 14.64 64.98
N SER A 74 15.84 13.50 65.45
CA SER A 74 15.80 12.25 64.65
C SER A 74 14.38 11.79 64.39
N LEU A 75 13.48 11.89 65.39
CA LEU A 75 12.06 11.54 65.24
C LEU A 75 11.31 12.56 64.38
N ASP A 76 11.59 13.86 64.54
CA ASP A 76 11.06 14.95 63.71
C ASP A 76 11.39 14.72 62.22
N ASN A 77 12.66 14.45 61.92
CA ASN A 77 13.12 14.13 60.57
C ASN A 77 12.51 12.82 60.04
N MET A 78 12.34 11.80 60.89
CA MET A 78 11.69 10.55 60.49
C MET A 78 10.22 10.78 60.11
N CYS A 79 9.45 11.51 60.92
CA CYS A 79 8.06 11.87 60.61
C CYS A 79 7.96 12.68 59.31
N ALA A 80 8.83 13.68 59.11
CA ALA A 80 8.88 14.46 57.88
C ALA A 80 9.19 13.59 56.65
N ARG A 81 10.13 12.64 56.76
CA ARG A 81 10.47 11.69 55.69
C ARG A 81 9.31 10.76 55.34
N VAL A 82 8.62 10.22 56.34
CA VAL A 82 7.44 9.35 56.10
C VAL A 82 6.32 10.17 55.46
N HIS A 83 6.10 11.43 55.89
CA HIS A 83 5.11 12.32 55.29
C HIS A 83 5.40 12.59 53.81
N CYS A 84 6.64 12.97 53.50
CA CYS A 84 7.09 13.18 52.13
C CYS A 84 6.97 11.91 51.27
N SER A 85 7.33 10.75 51.83
CA SER A 85 7.22 9.46 51.14
C SER A 85 5.75 9.11 50.87
N SER A 86 4.86 9.37 51.82
CA SER A 86 3.41 9.18 51.67
C SER A 86 2.83 10.04 50.55
N SER A 87 3.21 11.33 50.50
CA SER A 87 2.82 12.24 49.41
C SER A 87 3.30 11.72 48.04
N THR A 88 4.56 11.26 47.96
CA THR A 88 5.12 10.68 46.73
C THR A 88 4.39 9.39 46.29
N ILE A 89 3.99 8.54 47.25
CA ILE A 89 3.21 7.34 46.96
C ILE A 89 1.82 7.72 46.42
N ASN A 90 1.15 8.72 47.01
CA ASN A 90 -0.15 9.19 46.53
C ASN A 90 -0.04 9.74 45.10
N GLY A 91 0.96 10.58 44.82
CA GLY A 91 1.20 11.10 43.47
C GLY A 91 1.52 10.01 42.44
N SER A 92 2.33 9.03 42.84
CA SER A 92 2.62 7.85 42.00
C SER A 92 1.36 7.04 41.70
N ALA A 93 0.49 6.84 42.70
CA ALA A 93 -0.78 6.15 42.54
C ALA A 93 -1.72 6.88 41.57
N GLU A 94 -1.85 8.20 41.67
CA GLU A 94 -2.63 9.01 40.73
C GLU A 94 -2.09 8.93 39.29
N ASN A 95 -0.76 8.90 39.13
CA ASN A 95 -0.14 8.76 37.81
C ASN A 95 -0.37 7.35 37.22
N LEU A 96 -0.32 6.31 38.04
CA LEU A 96 -0.63 4.94 37.63
C LEU A 96 -2.10 4.78 37.23
N ASP A 97 -3.03 5.38 37.98
CA ASP A 97 -4.47 5.42 37.62
C ASP A 97 -4.68 6.07 36.24
N LYS A 98 -4.10 7.24 36.00
CA LYS A 98 -4.17 7.92 34.70
C LYS A 98 -3.57 7.09 33.56
N LEU A 99 -2.42 6.47 33.80
CA LEU A 99 -1.75 5.61 32.82
C LEU A 99 -2.62 4.39 32.50
N SER A 100 -3.21 3.75 33.50
CA SER A 100 -4.10 2.62 33.33
C SER A 100 -5.31 2.95 32.47
N GLY A 101 -5.95 4.10 32.69
CA GLY A 101 -7.05 4.57 31.86
C GLY A 101 -6.63 4.82 30.40
N THR A 102 -5.45 5.40 30.20
CA THR A 102 -4.90 5.64 28.86
C THR A 102 -4.61 4.31 28.12
N LEU A 103 -4.02 3.33 28.81
CA LEU A 103 -3.75 2.00 28.25
C LEU A 103 -5.03 1.25 27.92
N PHE A 104 -6.05 1.34 28.78
CA PHE A 104 -7.36 0.75 28.52
C PHE A 104 -8.01 1.31 27.26
N THR A 105 -8.07 2.64 27.11
CA THR A 105 -8.62 3.29 25.90
C THR A 105 -7.81 2.94 24.64
N ALA A 106 -6.48 2.87 24.74
CA ALA A 106 -5.62 2.47 23.63
C ALA A 106 -5.91 1.01 23.21
N ALA A 107 -6.12 0.11 24.16
CA ALA A 107 -6.49 -1.27 23.91
C ALA A 107 -7.88 -1.41 23.27
N GLU A 108 -8.88 -0.65 23.73
CA GLU A 108 -10.20 -0.61 23.09
C GLU A 108 -10.11 -0.12 21.64
N THR A 109 -9.35 0.95 21.41
CA THR A 109 -9.12 1.48 20.05
C THR A 109 -8.45 0.43 19.15
N MET A 110 -7.42 -0.26 19.65
CA MET A 110 -6.75 -1.34 18.93
C MET A 110 -7.70 -2.48 18.58
N SER A 111 -8.57 -2.88 19.53
CA SER A 111 -9.60 -3.90 19.29
C SER A 111 -10.60 -3.48 18.20
N GLY A 112 -11.03 -2.22 18.23
CA GLY A 112 -11.86 -1.63 17.18
C GLY A 112 -11.18 -1.66 15.81
N SER A 113 -9.91 -1.24 15.73
CA SER A 113 -9.13 -1.31 14.49
C SER A 113 -9.00 -2.76 13.97
N CYS A 114 -8.74 -3.73 14.86
CA CYS A 114 -8.70 -5.14 14.47
C CYS A 114 -10.01 -5.60 13.82
N ASN A 115 -11.16 -5.15 14.33
CA ASN A 115 -12.46 -5.48 13.74
C ASN A 115 -12.63 -4.91 12.32
N THR A 116 -12.15 -3.68 12.09
CA THR A 116 -12.14 -3.08 10.74
C THR A 116 -11.23 -3.84 9.79
N VAL A 117 -10.03 -4.22 10.21
CA VAL A 117 -9.12 -4.99 9.35
C VAL A 117 -9.67 -6.39 9.08
N ALA A 118 -10.31 -7.04 10.06
CA ALA A 118 -10.97 -8.34 9.86
C ALA A 118 -12.08 -8.26 8.79
N ALA A 119 -12.94 -7.24 8.85
CA ALA A 119 -13.97 -7.01 7.83
C ALA A 119 -13.35 -6.75 6.44
N ALA A 120 -12.25 -6.01 6.36
CA ALA A 120 -11.54 -5.78 5.11
C ALA A 120 -10.93 -7.08 4.54
N ALA A 121 -10.40 -7.96 5.40
CA ALA A 121 -9.87 -9.27 5.01
C ALA A 121 -10.99 -10.20 4.50
N GLU A 122 -12.17 -10.19 5.13
CA GLU A 122 -13.34 -10.94 4.63
C GLU A 122 -13.78 -10.44 3.24
N GLN A 123 -13.85 -9.12 3.05
CA GLN A 123 -14.17 -8.51 1.75
C GLN A 123 -13.10 -8.86 0.70
N MET A 124 -11.82 -8.87 1.08
CA MET A 124 -10.74 -9.29 0.18
C MET A 124 -10.91 -10.75 -0.26
N ASN A 125 -11.28 -11.67 0.64
CA ASN A 125 -11.59 -13.06 0.27
C ASN A 125 -12.75 -13.14 -0.73
N ALA A 126 -13.84 -12.40 -0.50
CA ALA A 126 -14.97 -12.37 -1.42
C ALA A 126 -14.55 -11.87 -2.82
N ASN A 127 -13.74 -10.82 -2.88
CA ASN A 127 -13.19 -10.30 -4.13
C ASN A 127 -12.29 -11.33 -4.82
N MET A 128 -11.40 -12.02 -4.09
CA MET A 128 -10.55 -13.06 -4.66
C MET A 128 -11.36 -14.20 -5.28
N ASN A 129 -12.44 -14.62 -4.63
CA ASN A 129 -13.36 -15.62 -5.20
C ASN A 129 -14.04 -15.12 -6.49
N ALA A 130 -14.45 -13.85 -6.52
CA ALA A 130 -15.05 -13.26 -7.72
C ALA A 130 -14.04 -13.17 -8.88
N ILE A 131 -12.80 -12.78 -8.60
CA ILE A 131 -11.73 -12.74 -9.60
C ILE A 131 -11.40 -14.16 -10.08
N ALA A 132 -11.38 -15.16 -9.20
CA ALA A 132 -11.15 -16.56 -9.58
C ALA A 132 -12.22 -17.05 -10.57
N ALA A 133 -13.50 -16.79 -10.27
CA ALA A 133 -14.60 -17.15 -11.17
C ALA A 133 -14.50 -16.45 -12.53
N ALA A 134 -14.18 -15.15 -12.55
CA ALA A 134 -13.98 -14.40 -13.79
C ALA A 134 -12.76 -14.91 -14.59
N ALA A 135 -11.72 -15.37 -13.90
CA ALA A 135 -10.54 -15.96 -14.53
C ALA A 135 -10.86 -17.32 -15.17
N GLU A 136 -11.63 -18.17 -14.50
CA GLU A 136 -12.11 -19.44 -15.07
C GLU A 136 -12.99 -19.23 -16.31
N GLU A 137 -13.91 -18.27 -16.26
CA GLU A 137 -14.74 -17.88 -17.41
C GLU A 137 -13.88 -17.38 -18.57
N THR A 138 -12.91 -16.51 -18.29
CA THR A 138 -11.99 -15.99 -19.31
C THR A 138 -11.13 -17.09 -19.92
N SER A 139 -10.64 -18.03 -19.11
CA SER A 139 -9.90 -19.20 -19.61
C SER A 139 -10.73 -20.07 -20.56
N THR A 140 -12.02 -20.22 -20.26
CA THR A 140 -12.97 -20.92 -21.16
C THR A 140 -13.12 -20.17 -22.48
N ASN A 141 -13.28 -18.84 -22.42
CA ASN A 141 -13.38 -17.99 -23.61
C ASN A 141 -12.10 -18.05 -24.46
N VAL A 142 -10.92 -18.00 -23.85
CA VAL A 142 -9.63 -18.14 -24.54
C VAL A 142 -9.53 -19.49 -25.26
N THR A 143 -9.99 -20.57 -24.61
CA THR A 143 -10.02 -21.91 -25.22
C THR A 143 -10.96 -21.97 -26.43
N MET A 144 -12.11 -21.32 -26.37
CA MET A 144 -13.02 -21.23 -27.52
C MET A 144 -12.42 -20.43 -28.68
N VAL A 145 -11.74 -19.32 -28.40
CA VAL A 145 -11.06 -18.53 -29.45
C VAL A 145 -9.90 -19.32 -30.06
N ALA A 146 -9.18 -20.13 -29.27
CA ALA A 146 -8.14 -21.03 -29.78
C ALA A 146 -8.71 -22.02 -30.80
N ALA A 147 -9.81 -22.69 -30.45
CA ALA A 147 -10.50 -23.61 -31.36
C ALA A 147 -10.99 -22.92 -32.64
N ALA A 148 -11.55 -21.70 -32.51
CA ALA A 148 -11.99 -20.91 -33.66
C ALA A 148 -10.80 -20.49 -34.57
N ALA A 149 -9.64 -20.19 -33.99
CA ALA A 149 -8.43 -19.87 -34.75
C ALA A 149 -7.86 -21.11 -35.48
N GLU A 150 -7.95 -22.29 -34.89
CA GLU A 150 -7.60 -23.56 -35.54
C GLU A 150 -8.54 -23.85 -36.73
N GLU A 151 -9.86 -23.74 -36.55
CA GLU A 151 -10.81 -23.91 -37.66
C GLU A 151 -10.61 -22.87 -38.77
N MET A 152 -10.31 -21.62 -38.42
CA MET A 152 -10.02 -20.57 -39.39
C MET A 152 -8.77 -20.90 -40.22
N THR A 153 -7.73 -21.43 -39.58
CA THR A 153 -6.51 -21.88 -40.27
C THR A 153 -6.81 -23.00 -41.25
N SER A 154 -7.67 -23.96 -40.88
CA SER A 154 -8.13 -25.02 -41.78
C SER A 154 -8.91 -24.45 -42.98
N THR A 155 -9.84 -23.53 -42.72
CA THR A 155 -10.67 -22.90 -43.75
C THR A 155 -9.82 -22.09 -44.74
N ILE A 156 -8.84 -21.34 -44.24
CA ILE A 156 -7.87 -20.59 -45.06
C ILE A 156 -7.09 -21.54 -45.98
N ALA A 157 -6.63 -22.68 -45.47
CA ALA A 157 -5.92 -23.67 -46.29
C ALA A 157 -6.80 -24.25 -47.40
N GLU A 158 -8.09 -24.51 -47.11
CA GLU A 158 -9.06 -24.97 -48.11
C GLU A 158 -9.33 -23.91 -49.18
N ILE A 159 -9.50 -22.64 -48.80
CA ILE A 159 -9.71 -21.54 -49.73
C ILE A 159 -8.47 -21.35 -50.60
N ALA A 160 -7.26 -21.37 -50.03
CA ALA A 160 -6.01 -21.27 -50.78
C ALA A 160 -5.91 -22.36 -51.86
N HIS A 161 -6.23 -23.60 -51.49
CA HIS A 161 -6.25 -24.73 -52.43
C HIS A 161 -7.36 -24.56 -53.49
N GLY A 162 -8.54 -24.08 -53.10
CA GLY A 162 -9.63 -23.76 -54.02
C GLY A 162 -9.27 -22.68 -55.04
N SER A 163 -8.60 -21.61 -54.60
CA SER A 163 -8.11 -20.52 -55.45
C SER A 163 -7.05 -21.02 -56.44
N GLU A 164 -6.09 -21.83 -56.01
CA GLU A 164 -5.09 -22.38 -56.94
C GLU A 164 -5.72 -23.28 -58.01
N ASN A 165 -6.69 -24.12 -57.62
CA ASN A 165 -7.44 -24.94 -58.58
C ASN A 165 -8.24 -24.09 -59.56
N ALA A 166 -8.89 -23.02 -59.09
CA ALA A 166 -9.62 -22.09 -59.96
C ALA A 166 -8.68 -21.40 -60.97
N ARG A 167 -7.46 -21.05 -60.54
CA ARG A 167 -6.42 -20.47 -61.41
C ARG A 167 -6.00 -21.44 -62.51
N VAL A 168 -5.78 -22.71 -62.17
CA VAL A 168 -5.45 -23.77 -63.14
C VAL A 168 -6.58 -23.94 -64.17
N ILE A 169 -7.84 -23.98 -63.72
CA ILE A 169 -9.01 -24.11 -64.61
C ILE A 169 -9.14 -22.89 -65.53
N ALA A 170 -8.93 -21.67 -65.03
CA ALA A 170 -8.97 -20.46 -65.84
C ALA A 170 -7.91 -20.48 -66.95
N LEU A 171 -6.66 -20.86 -66.63
CA LEU A 171 -5.58 -20.98 -67.61
C LEU A 171 -5.90 -22.03 -68.70
N GLN A 172 -6.47 -23.17 -68.31
CA GLN A 172 -6.95 -24.18 -69.27
C GLN A 172 -8.08 -23.62 -70.15
N GLY A 173 -8.98 -22.82 -69.59
CA GLY A 173 -10.04 -22.16 -70.34
C GLY A 173 -9.52 -21.19 -71.42
N VAL A 174 -8.47 -20.43 -71.11
CA VAL A 174 -7.80 -19.55 -72.11
C VAL A 174 -7.18 -20.38 -73.23
N GLU A 175 -6.53 -21.50 -72.91
CA GLU A 175 -5.92 -22.38 -73.90
C GLU A 175 -6.98 -22.97 -74.85
N GLU A 176 -8.08 -23.49 -74.32
CA GLU A 176 -9.18 -24.06 -75.11
C GLU A 176 -9.91 -23.00 -75.95
N ALA A 177 -10.12 -21.80 -75.40
CA ALA A 177 -10.66 -20.67 -76.17
C ALA A 177 -9.72 -20.30 -77.33
N GLY A 178 -8.40 -20.34 -77.13
CA GLY A 178 -7.40 -20.13 -78.17
C GLY A 178 -7.49 -21.18 -79.29
N LYS A 179 -7.61 -22.47 -78.95
CA LYS A 179 -7.79 -23.57 -79.92
C LYS A 179 -9.09 -23.42 -80.72
N ALA A 180 -10.18 -23.05 -80.05
CA ALA A 180 -11.47 -22.80 -80.69
C ALA A 180 -11.38 -21.62 -81.68
N SER A 181 -10.74 -20.51 -81.26
CA SER A 181 -10.53 -19.33 -82.12
C SER A 181 -9.75 -19.69 -83.39
N ALA A 182 -8.65 -20.45 -83.24
CA ALA A 182 -7.85 -20.92 -84.37
C ALA A 182 -8.67 -21.79 -85.35
N SER A 183 -9.48 -22.71 -84.83
CA SER A 183 -10.32 -23.59 -85.65
C SER A 183 -11.39 -22.82 -86.43
N VAL A 184 -12.01 -21.80 -85.81
CA VAL A 184 -13.00 -20.94 -86.48
C VAL A 184 -12.33 -20.02 -87.51
N GLN A 185 -11.11 -19.56 -87.23
CA GLN A 185 -10.32 -18.79 -88.20
C GLN A 185 -10.00 -19.62 -89.45
N GLU A 186 -9.58 -20.87 -89.28
CA GLU A 186 -9.36 -21.80 -90.40
C GLU A 186 -10.65 -22.05 -91.20
N LEU A 187 -11.80 -22.17 -90.54
CA LEU A 187 -13.10 -22.26 -91.21
C LEU A 187 -13.42 -21.01 -92.03
N GLY A 188 -13.13 -19.82 -91.50
CA GLY A 188 -13.27 -18.55 -92.20
C GLY A 188 -12.35 -18.44 -93.43
N ASP A 189 -11.10 -18.91 -93.31
CA ASP A 189 -10.15 -18.98 -94.41
C ASP A 189 -10.59 -19.96 -95.51
N ALA A 190 -11.09 -21.13 -95.12
CA ALA A 190 -11.64 -22.12 -96.04
C ALA A 190 -12.88 -21.56 -96.77
N ALA A 191 -13.79 -20.88 -96.06
CA ALA A 191 -14.94 -20.23 -96.66
C ALA A 191 -14.53 -19.12 -97.64
N ARG A 192 -13.49 -18.32 -97.34
CA ARG A 192 -12.92 -17.35 -98.29
C ARG A 192 -12.34 -18.01 -99.55
N LEU A 193 -11.66 -19.14 -99.39
CA LEU A 193 -11.15 -19.91 -100.53
C LEU A 193 -12.30 -20.42 -101.42
N ILE A 194 -13.35 -20.98 -100.82
CA ILE A 194 -14.54 -21.45 -101.56
C ILE A 194 -15.21 -20.26 -102.27
N GLY A 195 -15.32 -19.10 -101.62
CA GLY A 195 -15.84 -17.87 -102.23
C GLY A 195 -15.13 -17.51 -103.54
N ARG A 196 -13.79 -17.53 -103.55
CA ARG A 196 -12.99 -17.29 -104.77
C ARG A 196 -13.27 -18.34 -105.85
N VAL A 197 -13.36 -19.61 -105.49
CA VAL A 197 -13.69 -20.68 -106.44
C VAL A 197 -15.08 -20.46 -107.05
N THR A 198 -16.07 -20.08 -106.23
CA THR A 198 -17.45 -19.82 -106.71
C THR A 198 -17.53 -18.61 -107.64
N GLU A 199 -16.70 -17.58 -107.41
CA GLU A 199 -16.57 -16.43 -108.30
C GLU A 199 -15.99 -16.83 -109.65
N THR A 200 -14.92 -17.64 -109.67
CA THR A 200 -14.37 -18.19 -110.93
C THR A 200 -15.38 -19.07 -111.67
N ILE A 201 -16.18 -19.89 -110.97
CA ILE A 201 -17.23 -20.70 -111.63
C ILE A 201 -18.31 -19.78 -112.23
N ASN A 202 -18.67 -18.70 -111.55
CA ASN A 202 -19.63 -17.72 -112.05
C ASN A 202 -19.10 -17.03 -113.33
N GLU A 203 -17.84 -16.61 -113.33
CA GLU A 203 -17.16 -16.05 -114.53
C GLU A 203 -17.14 -17.05 -115.70
N ILE A 204 -16.85 -18.33 -115.43
CA ILE A 204 -16.90 -19.39 -116.45
C ILE A 204 -18.34 -19.59 -116.96
N ALA A 205 -19.34 -19.57 -116.09
CA ALA A 205 -20.74 -19.68 -116.47
C ALA A 205 -21.20 -18.50 -117.34
N ASP A 206 -20.80 -17.28 -117.00
CA ASP A 206 -21.08 -16.08 -117.80
C ASP A 206 -20.39 -16.13 -119.17
N GLN A 207 -19.13 -16.56 -119.23
CA GLN A 207 -18.43 -16.82 -120.49
C GLN A 207 -19.11 -17.92 -121.32
N THR A 208 -19.56 -18.98 -120.67
CA THR A 208 -20.27 -20.10 -121.32
C THR A 208 -21.62 -19.63 -121.88
N ASN A 209 -22.35 -18.79 -121.15
CA ASN A 209 -23.60 -18.17 -121.60
C ASN A 209 -23.36 -17.24 -122.81
N LEU A 210 -22.28 -16.46 -122.82
CA LEU A 210 -21.88 -15.63 -123.96
C LEU A 210 -21.48 -16.46 -125.19
N LEU A 211 -20.72 -17.54 -125.00
CA LEU A 211 -20.35 -18.48 -126.06
C LEU A 211 -21.59 -19.17 -126.64
N ALA A 212 -22.49 -19.62 -125.77
CA ALA A 212 -23.77 -20.23 -126.16
C ALA A 212 -24.66 -19.24 -126.91
N LEU A 213 -24.73 -17.98 -126.47
CA LEU A 213 -25.44 -16.92 -127.17
C LEU A 213 -24.88 -16.68 -128.58
N ASN A 214 -23.55 -16.59 -128.72
CA ASN A 214 -22.89 -16.46 -130.02
C ASN A 214 -23.17 -17.67 -130.93
N ALA A 215 -23.18 -18.89 -130.37
CA ALA A 215 -23.54 -20.11 -131.09
C ALA A 215 -25.03 -20.11 -131.52
N THR A 216 -25.95 -19.64 -130.68
CA THR A 216 -27.37 -19.48 -131.05
C THR A 216 -27.55 -18.47 -132.18
N ILE A 217 -26.78 -17.36 -132.18
CA ILE A 217 -26.79 -16.36 -133.26
C ILE A 217 -26.32 -16.99 -134.58
N GLU A 218 -25.19 -17.71 -134.56
CA GLU A 218 -24.64 -18.34 -135.77
C GLU A 218 -25.53 -19.49 -136.28
N ALA A 219 -26.18 -20.24 -135.37
CA ALA A 219 -27.16 -21.25 -135.73
C ALA A 219 -28.43 -20.65 -136.37
N ALA A 220 -28.88 -19.48 -135.91
CA ALA A 220 -29.97 -18.73 -136.55
C ALA A 220 -29.57 -18.20 -137.94
N ARG A 221 -28.30 -17.83 -138.11
CA ARG A 221 -27.72 -17.36 -139.39
C ARG A 221 -27.61 -18.46 -140.44
N ALA A 222 -27.43 -19.72 -140.02
CA ALA A 222 -27.36 -20.90 -140.89
C ALA A 222 -28.74 -21.42 -141.36
N GLY A 223 -29.86 -20.81 -140.92
CA GLY A 223 -31.22 -21.16 -141.37
C GLY A 223 -31.63 -22.60 -141.03
N ASP A 224 -32.25 -23.31 -141.98
CA ASP A 224 -32.76 -24.68 -141.75
C ASP A 224 -31.67 -25.72 -141.43
N ALA A 225 -30.42 -25.49 -141.85
CA ALA A 225 -29.28 -26.37 -141.55
C ALA A 225 -28.76 -26.24 -140.10
N GLY A 226 -29.09 -25.14 -139.40
CA GLY A 226 -28.60 -24.84 -138.05
C GLY A 226 -29.51 -25.31 -136.91
N LYS A 227 -30.71 -25.86 -137.19
CA LYS A 227 -31.73 -26.17 -136.17
C LYS A 227 -31.23 -27.09 -135.04
N GLY A 228 -30.47 -28.14 -135.35
CA GLY A 228 -29.90 -29.03 -134.33
C GLY A 228 -28.86 -28.33 -133.46
N PHE A 229 -28.07 -27.42 -134.05
CA PHE A 229 -27.06 -26.63 -133.36
C PHE A 229 -27.69 -25.56 -132.45
N ALA A 230 -28.81 -24.96 -132.89
CA ALA A 230 -29.57 -23.97 -132.11
C ALA A 230 -30.17 -24.58 -130.83
N VAL A 231 -30.64 -25.84 -130.88
CA VAL A 231 -31.17 -26.55 -129.70
C VAL A 231 -30.06 -26.78 -128.68
N VAL A 232 -28.89 -27.27 -129.12
CA VAL A 232 -27.74 -27.50 -128.23
C VAL A 232 -27.22 -26.19 -127.64
N ALA A 233 -27.12 -25.13 -128.45
CA ALA A 233 -26.69 -23.81 -127.97
C ALA A 233 -27.67 -23.23 -126.93
N ASN A 234 -28.99 -23.38 -127.12
CA ASN A 234 -29.98 -22.96 -126.12
C ASN A 234 -29.93 -23.80 -124.84
N GLU A 235 -29.68 -25.11 -124.93
CA GLU A 235 -29.51 -25.98 -123.75
C GLU A 235 -28.27 -25.58 -122.94
N ILE A 236 -27.13 -25.32 -123.61
CA ILE A 236 -25.90 -24.82 -122.95
C ILE A 236 -26.16 -23.45 -122.31
N LYS A 237 -26.91 -22.58 -122.98
CA LYS A 237 -27.27 -21.26 -122.46
C LYS A 237 -28.10 -21.35 -121.17
N GLU A 238 -29.10 -22.23 -121.14
CA GLU A 238 -29.93 -22.44 -119.94
C GLU A 238 -29.14 -23.10 -118.81
N LEU A 239 -28.26 -24.07 -119.12
CA LEU A 239 -27.37 -24.69 -118.15
C LEU A 239 -26.38 -23.69 -117.55
N ALA A 240 -25.84 -22.78 -118.36
CA ALA A 240 -24.97 -21.70 -117.90
C ALA A 240 -25.73 -20.74 -116.96
N LYS A 241 -26.96 -20.36 -117.30
CA LYS A 241 -27.82 -19.54 -116.44
C LYS A 241 -28.15 -20.21 -115.10
N GLN A 242 -28.46 -21.51 -115.12
CA GLN A 242 -28.65 -22.32 -113.90
C GLN A 242 -27.38 -22.37 -113.05
N THR A 243 -26.20 -22.45 -113.69
CA THR A 243 -24.90 -22.42 -113.01
C THR A 243 -24.63 -21.06 -112.36
N THR A 244 -24.94 -19.95 -113.04
CA THR A 244 -24.85 -18.59 -112.46
C THR A 244 -25.80 -18.43 -111.26
N GLU A 245 -27.01 -18.99 -111.33
CA GLU A 245 -27.96 -18.95 -110.20
C GLU A 245 -27.47 -19.78 -109.00
N ALA A 246 -27.03 -21.02 -109.25
CA ALA A 246 -26.52 -21.91 -108.21
C ALA A 246 -25.25 -21.35 -107.54
N THR A 247 -24.33 -20.76 -108.32
CA THR A 247 -23.14 -20.11 -107.77
C THR A 247 -23.47 -18.88 -106.93
N ARG A 248 -24.50 -18.11 -107.30
CA ARG A 248 -24.99 -16.99 -106.48
C ARG A 248 -25.56 -17.46 -105.14
N GLU A 249 -26.32 -18.56 -105.14
CA GLU A 249 -26.82 -19.16 -103.90
C GLU A 249 -25.67 -19.66 -103.01
N ILE A 250 -24.68 -20.37 -103.58
CA ILE A 250 -23.50 -20.83 -102.84
C ILE A 250 -22.74 -19.63 -102.27
N ARG A 251 -22.53 -18.56 -103.05
CA ARG A 251 -21.88 -17.34 -102.58
C ARG A 251 -22.60 -16.75 -101.36
N SER A 252 -23.93 -16.62 -101.40
CA SER A 252 -24.71 -16.12 -100.27
C SER A 252 -24.55 -16.99 -99.00
N ARG A 253 -24.50 -18.32 -99.16
CA ARG A 253 -24.23 -19.25 -98.06
C ARG A 253 -22.81 -19.10 -97.51
N ILE A 254 -21.82 -18.90 -98.37
CA ILE A 254 -20.42 -18.69 -97.98
C ILE A 254 -20.23 -17.35 -97.26
N GLU A 255 -20.85 -16.27 -97.73
CA GLU A 255 -20.86 -14.97 -97.04
C GLU A 255 -21.51 -15.09 -95.64
N SER A 256 -22.55 -15.91 -95.51
CA SER A 256 -23.16 -16.22 -94.20
C SER A 256 -22.21 -16.99 -93.28
N VAL A 257 -21.47 -17.98 -93.80
CA VAL A 257 -20.46 -18.73 -93.03
C VAL A 257 -19.31 -17.82 -92.58
N GLN A 258 -18.82 -16.94 -93.46
CA GLN A 258 -17.78 -15.96 -93.13
C GLN A 258 -18.25 -15.03 -92.01
N THR A 259 -19.44 -14.43 -92.17
CA THR A 259 -20.04 -13.54 -91.16
C THR A 259 -20.22 -14.26 -89.82
N SER A 260 -20.73 -15.50 -89.84
CA SER A 260 -20.90 -16.30 -88.64
C SER A 260 -19.56 -16.66 -87.97
N SER A 261 -18.52 -16.92 -88.76
CA SER A 261 -17.17 -17.19 -88.25
C SER A 261 -16.57 -15.96 -87.57
N GLU A 262 -16.68 -14.78 -88.19
CA GLU A 262 -16.23 -13.51 -87.61
C GLU A 262 -16.95 -13.17 -86.30
N GLN A 263 -18.28 -13.33 -86.27
CA GLN A 263 -19.07 -13.17 -85.05
C GLN A 263 -18.64 -14.15 -83.96
N THR A 264 -18.38 -15.40 -84.32
CA THR A 264 -17.92 -16.43 -83.37
C THR A 264 -16.55 -16.09 -82.79
N ILE A 265 -15.61 -15.60 -83.60
CA ILE A 265 -14.30 -15.14 -83.12
C ILE A 265 -14.46 -13.97 -82.14
N ALA A 266 -15.34 -13.01 -82.43
CA ALA A 266 -15.61 -11.89 -81.52
C ALA A 266 -16.17 -12.36 -80.16
N ILE A 267 -17.06 -13.36 -80.18
CA ILE A 267 -17.58 -14.00 -78.95
C ILE A 267 -16.45 -14.70 -78.19
N ILE A 268 -15.61 -15.48 -78.87
CA ILE A 268 -14.47 -16.17 -78.24
C ILE A 268 -13.51 -15.16 -77.60
N ASN A 269 -13.19 -14.06 -78.26
CA ASN A 269 -12.35 -13.01 -77.69
C ASN A 269 -12.96 -12.40 -76.41
N THR A 270 -14.29 -12.21 -76.39
CA THR A 270 -15.00 -11.74 -75.19
C THR A 270 -14.91 -12.76 -74.05
N ILE A 271 -15.07 -14.06 -74.36
CA ILE A 271 -14.91 -15.15 -73.39
C ILE A 271 -13.48 -15.15 -72.83
N THR A 272 -12.46 -15.01 -73.67
CA THR A 272 -11.06 -14.93 -73.23
C THR A 272 -10.83 -13.77 -72.27
N THR A 273 -11.38 -12.58 -72.54
CA THR A 273 -11.32 -11.45 -71.60
C THR A 273 -11.95 -11.80 -70.26
N ILE A 274 -13.16 -12.37 -70.25
CA ILE A 274 -13.86 -12.77 -69.01
C ILE A 274 -13.03 -13.79 -68.21
N ILE A 275 -12.39 -14.75 -68.87
CA ILE A 275 -11.54 -15.74 -68.21
C ILE A 275 -10.29 -15.08 -67.61
N ASN A 276 -9.66 -14.14 -68.32
CA ASN A 276 -8.52 -13.39 -67.78
C ASN A 276 -8.92 -12.54 -66.57
N ASP A 277 -10.05 -11.84 -66.63
CA ASP A 277 -10.58 -11.07 -65.49
C ASP A 277 -10.85 -12.00 -64.28
N THR A 278 -11.35 -13.22 -64.54
CA THR A 278 -11.55 -14.24 -63.51
C THR A 278 -10.22 -14.68 -62.88
N ASN A 279 -9.19 -14.88 -63.71
CA ASN A 279 -7.84 -15.23 -63.24
C ASN A 279 -7.25 -14.12 -62.34
N ASP A 280 -7.45 -12.85 -62.69
CA ASP A 280 -7.00 -11.71 -61.89
C ASP A 280 -7.72 -11.63 -60.54
N ILE A 281 -9.03 -11.89 -60.50
CA ILE A 281 -9.81 -11.97 -59.25
C ILE A 281 -9.32 -13.13 -58.36
N VAL A 282 -9.03 -14.29 -58.95
CA VAL A 282 -8.48 -15.44 -58.22
C VAL A 282 -7.10 -15.11 -57.63
N ALA A 283 -6.25 -14.43 -58.38
CA ALA A 283 -4.94 -13.98 -57.90
C ALA A 283 -5.07 -12.99 -56.71
N ALA A 284 -6.00 -12.04 -56.80
CA ALA A 284 -6.29 -11.12 -55.70
C ALA A 284 -6.84 -11.84 -54.46
N THR A 285 -7.67 -12.87 -54.67
CA THR A 285 -8.21 -13.70 -53.58
C THR A 285 -7.09 -14.48 -52.90
N ALA A 286 -6.17 -15.10 -53.67
CA ALA A 286 -5.02 -15.82 -53.11
C ALA A 286 -4.13 -14.91 -52.25
N ALA A 287 -3.86 -13.68 -52.70
CA ALA A 287 -3.11 -12.70 -51.93
C ALA A 287 -3.81 -12.33 -50.60
N ALA A 288 -5.14 -12.12 -50.63
CA ALA A 288 -5.91 -11.85 -49.43
C ALA A 288 -5.94 -13.04 -48.45
N VAL A 289 -5.95 -14.28 -48.98
CA VAL A 289 -5.90 -15.51 -48.18
C VAL A 289 -4.54 -15.68 -47.49
N GLU A 290 -3.43 -15.32 -48.15
CA GLU A 290 -2.10 -15.30 -47.52
C GLU A 290 -2.04 -14.29 -46.36
N GLU A 291 -2.62 -13.09 -46.52
CA GLU A 291 -2.71 -12.08 -45.46
C GLU A 291 -3.58 -12.56 -44.27
N GLN A 292 -4.71 -13.22 -44.56
CA GLN A 292 -5.54 -13.85 -43.53
C GLN A 292 -4.78 -14.94 -42.77
N ALA A 293 -3.96 -15.75 -43.44
CA ALA A 293 -3.16 -16.79 -42.81
C ALA A 293 -2.18 -16.21 -41.76
N VAL A 294 -1.53 -15.08 -42.09
CA VAL A 294 -0.66 -14.36 -41.15
C VAL A 294 -1.47 -13.86 -39.95
N THR A 295 -2.62 -13.25 -40.20
CA THR A 295 -3.50 -12.71 -39.14
C THR A 295 -4.01 -13.81 -38.21
N SER A 296 -4.47 -14.95 -38.74
CA SER A 296 -4.92 -16.09 -37.93
C SER A 296 -3.80 -16.65 -37.05
N LYS A 297 -2.56 -16.68 -37.56
CA LYS A 297 -1.39 -17.10 -36.78
C LYS A 297 -1.08 -16.13 -35.65
N GLU A 298 -1.20 -14.82 -35.89
CA GLU A 298 -1.06 -13.81 -34.82
C GLU A 298 -2.15 -13.94 -33.76
N ILE A 299 -3.41 -14.20 -34.16
CA ILE A 299 -4.51 -14.48 -33.24
C ILE A 299 -4.16 -15.69 -32.36
N ALA A 300 -3.73 -16.81 -32.95
CA ALA A 300 -3.35 -18.00 -32.19
C ALA A 300 -2.23 -17.74 -31.18
N ASN A 301 -1.22 -16.96 -31.57
CA ASN A 301 -0.15 -16.55 -30.66
C ASN A 301 -0.66 -15.67 -29.51
N ASN A 302 -1.51 -14.68 -29.80
CA ASN A 302 -2.10 -13.80 -28.78
C ASN A 302 -2.98 -14.59 -27.79
N VAL A 303 -3.74 -15.57 -28.30
CA VAL A 303 -4.55 -16.48 -27.49
C VAL A 303 -3.67 -17.34 -26.57
N SER A 304 -2.55 -17.86 -27.07
CA SER A 304 -1.58 -18.60 -26.25
C SER A 304 -0.99 -17.73 -25.14
N GLN A 305 -0.64 -16.47 -25.43
CA GLN A 305 -0.15 -15.54 -24.41
C GLN A 305 -1.23 -15.20 -23.38
N ALA A 306 -2.46 -14.97 -23.82
CA ALA A 306 -3.59 -14.73 -22.93
C ALA A 306 -3.82 -15.92 -21.99
N SER A 307 -3.70 -17.16 -22.50
CA SER A 307 -3.81 -18.38 -21.70
C SER A 307 -2.74 -18.45 -20.59
N VAL A 308 -1.48 -18.12 -20.91
CA VAL A 308 -0.40 -18.04 -19.91
C VAL A 308 -0.70 -16.96 -18.87
N GLY A 309 -1.13 -15.78 -19.30
CA GLY A 309 -1.51 -14.69 -18.40
C GLY A 309 -2.67 -15.07 -17.47
N MET A 310 -3.64 -15.87 -17.95
CA MET A 310 -4.71 -16.38 -17.09
C MET A 310 -4.20 -17.33 -16.02
N HIS A 311 -3.21 -18.18 -16.35
CA HIS A 311 -2.60 -19.06 -15.37
C HIS A 311 -1.87 -18.28 -14.26
N GLU A 312 -1.11 -17.25 -14.63
CA GLU A 312 -0.46 -16.35 -13.67
C GLU A 312 -1.47 -15.64 -12.77
N VAL A 313 -2.60 -15.20 -13.31
CA VAL A 313 -3.69 -14.60 -12.52
C VAL A 313 -4.22 -15.60 -11.49
N THR A 314 -4.48 -16.86 -11.88
CA THR A 314 -4.93 -17.90 -10.94
C THR A 314 -3.90 -18.17 -9.84
N GLU A 315 -2.61 -18.21 -10.17
CA GLU A 315 -1.54 -18.39 -9.18
C GLU A 315 -1.48 -17.20 -8.20
N ASN A 316 -1.53 -15.97 -8.70
CA ASN A 316 -1.53 -14.77 -7.88
C ASN A 316 -2.74 -14.72 -6.93
N ILE A 317 -3.92 -15.17 -7.37
CA ILE A 317 -5.10 -15.27 -6.50
C ILE A 317 -4.88 -16.30 -5.39
N ALA A 318 -4.30 -17.45 -5.70
CA ALA A 318 -4.00 -18.47 -4.70
C ALA A 318 -3.01 -17.95 -3.65
N GLN A 319 -1.94 -17.27 -4.06
CA GLN A 319 -0.98 -16.64 -3.16
C GLN A 319 -1.62 -15.53 -2.31
N ALA A 320 -2.44 -14.67 -2.92
CA ALA A 320 -3.15 -13.62 -2.21
C ALA A 320 -4.14 -14.17 -1.17
N SER A 321 -4.78 -15.31 -1.46
CA SER A 321 -5.67 -15.99 -0.51
C SER A 321 -4.91 -16.51 0.72
N VAL A 322 -3.72 -17.09 0.52
CA VAL A 322 -2.85 -17.53 1.62
C VAL A 322 -2.42 -16.35 2.48
N ALA A 323 -1.94 -15.27 1.86
CA ALA A 323 -1.53 -14.07 2.58
C ALA A 323 -2.69 -13.44 3.38
N ASN A 324 -3.90 -13.43 2.80
CA ASN A 324 -5.08 -12.91 3.49
C ASN A 324 -5.51 -13.80 4.67
N ALA A 325 -5.30 -15.11 4.60
CA ALA A 325 -5.51 -16.03 5.72
C ALA A 325 -4.52 -15.76 6.86
N GLU A 326 -3.24 -15.48 6.55
CA GLU A 326 -2.24 -15.07 7.53
C GLU A 326 -2.61 -13.74 8.21
N VAL A 327 -3.02 -12.75 7.43
CA VAL A 327 -3.52 -11.46 7.94
C VAL A 327 -4.69 -11.68 8.91
N THR A 328 -5.66 -12.51 8.53
CA THR A 328 -6.80 -12.86 9.39
C THR A 328 -6.36 -13.48 10.72
N ARG A 329 -5.38 -14.39 10.68
CA ARG A 329 -4.81 -15.01 11.88
C ARG A 329 -4.10 -13.99 12.76
N ASP A 330 -3.28 -13.13 12.18
CA ASP A 330 -2.49 -12.14 12.91
C ASP A 330 -3.37 -11.08 13.57
N ILE A 331 -4.46 -10.66 12.91
CA ILE A 331 -5.46 -9.76 13.49
C ILE A 331 -6.10 -10.35 14.74
N ASN A 332 -6.40 -11.66 14.72
CA ASN A 332 -6.94 -12.34 15.89
C ASN A 332 -5.92 -12.37 17.05
N LEU A 333 -4.63 -12.56 16.76
CA LEU A 333 -3.57 -12.48 17.77
C LEU A 333 -3.49 -11.07 18.37
N VAL A 334 -3.44 -10.03 17.54
CA VAL A 334 -3.39 -8.63 18.00
C VAL A 334 -4.62 -8.27 18.82
N ARG A 335 -5.81 -8.75 18.43
CA ARG A 335 -7.04 -8.56 19.20
C ARG A 335 -6.96 -9.19 20.59
N ASN A 336 -6.43 -10.41 20.70
CA ASN A 336 -6.25 -11.09 21.99
C ASN A 336 -5.23 -10.37 22.89
N GLU A 337 -4.15 -9.85 22.31
CA GLU A 337 -3.19 -9.03 23.02
C GLU A 337 -3.82 -7.72 23.51
N ALA A 338 -4.64 -7.05 22.67
CA ALA A 338 -5.38 -5.87 23.08
C ALA A 338 -6.32 -6.16 24.27
N ILE A 339 -7.06 -7.27 24.25
CA ILE A 339 -7.89 -7.70 25.38
C ILE A 339 -7.05 -7.92 26.65
N THR A 340 -5.87 -8.54 26.50
CA THR A 340 -4.95 -8.77 27.61
C THR A 340 -4.41 -7.45 28.19
N VAL A 341 -4.08 -6.48 27.34
CA VAL A 341 -3.66 -5.14 27.78
C VAL A 341 -4.79 -4.41 28.50
N ALA A 342 -6.03 -4.50 28.02
CA ALA A 342 -7.19 -3.93 28.70
C ALA A 342 -7.39 -4.55 30.10
N ALA A 343 -7.28 -5.88 30.22
CA ALA A 343 -7.36 -6.58 31.50
C ALA A 343 -6.25 -6.14 32.46
N ARG A 344 -4.98 -6.15 32.02
CA ARG A 344 -3.84 -5.68 32.84
C ARG A 344 -3.95 -4.22 33.24
N SER A 345 -4.59 -3.39 32.41
CA SER A 345 -4.85 -1.99 32.76
C SER A 345 -5.83 -1.90 33.94
N SER A 346 -6.83 -2.78 34.00
CA SER A 346 -7.71 -2.88 35.18
C SER A 346 -6.93 -3.26 36.44
N ASP A 347 -6.01 -4.22 36.35
CA ASP A 347 -5.18 -4.63 37.50
C ASP A 347 -4.28 -3.47 38.00
N ILE A 348 -3.69 -2.70 37.08
CA ILE A 348 -2.88 -1.52 37.44
C ILE A 348 -3.74 -0.48 38.15
N LYS A 349 -4.99 -0.29 37.70
CA LYS A 349 -5.93 0.65 38.32
C LYS A 349 -6.25 0.25 39.76
N GLU A 350 -6.49 -1.03 40.01
CA GLU A 350 -6.72 -1.57 41.34
C GLU A 350 -5.49 -1.39 42.24
N LEU A 351 -4.29 -1.71 41.74
CA LEU A 351 -3.04 -1.48 42.47
C LEU A 351 -2.82 0.00 42.80
N ALA A 352 -3.15 0.91 41.88
CA ALA A 352 -3.12 2.35 42.14
C ALA A 352 -4.07 2.74 43.27
N ALA A 353 -5.29 2.20 43.29
CA ALA A 353 -6.25 2.45 44.37
C ALA A 353 -5.74 1.94 45.72
N GLU A 354 -5.12 0.75 45.78
CA GLU A 354 -4.49 0.24 47.00
C GLU A 354 -3.33 1.11 47.49
N MET A 355 -2.46 1.56 46.59
CA MET A 355 -1.36 2.48 46.94
C MET A 355 -1.89 3.79 47.51
N LYS A 356 -2.96 4.34 46.93
CA LYS A 356 -3.63 5.54 47.43
C LYS A 356 -4.21 5.33 48.84
N ASN A 357 -4.84 4.18 49.08
CA ASN A 357 -5.34 3.83 50.41
C ASN A 357 -4.20 3.70 51.44
N ASN A 358 -3.08 3.09 51.06
CA ASN A 358 -1.90 2.98 51.92
C ASN A 358 -1.28 4.34 52.25
N ALA A 359 -1.19 5.25 51.27
CA ALA A 359 -0.74 6.62 51.51
C ALA A 359 -1.68 7.38 52.46
N ALA A 360 -2.99 7.26 52.26
CA ALA A 360 -3.97 7.88 53.17
C ALA A 360 -3.89 7.31 54.60
N ALA A 361 -3.62 6.01 54.74
CA ALA A 361 -3.41 5.39 56.05
C ALA A 361 -2.13 5.90 56.75
N LEU A 362 -1.02 6.04 56.01
CA LEU A 362 0.22 6.62 56.54
C LEU A 362 0.03 8.07 56.97
N GLU A 363 -0.67 8.88 56.17
CA GLU A 363 -1.02 10.25 56.52
C GLU A 363 -1.87 10.33 57.79
N THR A 364 -2.85 9.44 57.93
CA THR A 364 -3.69 9.34 59.13
C THR A 364 -2.88 8.98 60.38
N LEU A 365 -1.86 8.11 60.25
CA LEU A 365 -0.94 7.80 61.34
C LEU A 365 -0.06 9.00 61.71
N LEU A 366 0.43 9.73 60.70
CA LEU A 366 1.28 10.90 60.90
C LEU A 366 0.54 12.09 61.53
N ASN A 367 -0.76 12.23 61.29
CA ASN A 367 -1.58 13.29 61.91
C ASN A 367 -1.62 13.22 63.45
N ARG A 368 -1.18 12.12 64.05
CA ARG A 368 -1.03 11.99 65.52
C ARG A 368 0.25 12.62 66.06
N PHE A 369 1.19 12.98 65.18
CA PHE A 369 2.48 13.55 65.52
C PHE A 369 2.56 15.02 65.09
N SER A 370 3.11 15.88 65.95
CA SER A 370 3.48 17.24 65.59
C SER A 370 4.96 17.26 65.26
N PHE A 371 5.29 17.54 64.01
CA PHE A 371 6.65 17.63 63.48
C PHE A 371 6.76 18.86 62.59
N ARG A 372 7.99 19.29 62.28
CA ARG A 372 8.23 20.43 61.40
C ARG A 372 8.13 19.95 59.94
N PRO A 373 7.26 20.55 59.11
CA PRO A 373 7.26 20.23 57.69
C PRO A 373 8.61 20.61 57.09
N GLY A 374 9.09 19.80 56.15
CA GLY A 374 10.34 20.14 55.44
C GLY A 374 10.22 21.46 54.68
N GLN A 375 11.37 22.04 54.32
CA GLN A 375 11.43 23.42 53.80
C GLN A 375 10.78 23.60 52.41
N PHE A 376 10.41 22.50 51.74
CA PHE A 376 9.72 22.45 50.45
C PHE A 376 9.05 21.08 50.24
N ASP A 377 8.13 20.96 49.28
CA ASP A 377 7.43 19.70 48.98
C ASP A 377 8.16 18.91 47.87
N ILE A 378 9.00 17.94 48.25
CA ILE A 378 9.67 17.06 47.27
C ILE A 378 8.66 16.23 46.47
N GLY A 379 7.58 15.76 47.09
CA GLY A 379 6.59 14.89 46.46
C GLY A 379 6.02 15.57 45.21
N ARG A 380 5.55 16.81 45.36
CA ARG A 380 5.05 17.63 44.26
C ARG A 380 6.08 17.84 43.15
N ILE A 381 7.36 18.02 43.49
CA ILE A 381 8.44 18.19 42.49
C ILE A 381 8.64 16.89 41.71
N LYS A 382 8.72 15.74 42.40
CA LYS A 382 8.91 14.43 41.78
C LYS A 382 7.75 14.08 40.84
N ASP A 383 6.52 14.34 41.27
CA ASP A 383 5.31 14.11 40.48
C ASP A 383 5.26 14.97 39.22
N ALA A 384 5.61 16.25 39.31
CA ALA A 384 5.62 17.14 38.17
C ALA A 384 6.60 16.66 37.07
N HIS A 385 7.80 16.22 37.48
CA HIS A 385 8.80 15.69 36.56
C HIS A 385 8.41 14.32 35.98
N PHE A 386 7.75 13.47 36.76
CA PHE A 386 7.22 12.20 36.27
C PHE A 386 6.12 12.40 35.23
N ASN A 387 5.18 13.32 35.47
CA ASN A 387 4.14 13.69 34.50
C ASN A 387 4.75 14.21 33.18
N TRP A 388 5.83 14.99 33.28
CA TRP A 388 6.56 15.44 32.10
C TRP A 388 7.21 14.29 31.31
N LYS A 389 7.77 13.28 32.00
CA LYS A 389 8.27 12.05 31.35
C LYS A 389 7.17 11.34 30.56
N MET A 390 5.99 11.20 31.15
CA MET A 390 4.84 10.57 30.49
C MET A 390 4.46 11.33 29.20
N ARG A 391 4.41 12.67 29.29
CA ARG A 391 4.15 13.53 28.12
C ARG A 391 5.23 13.40 27.06
N LEU A 392 6.50 13.37 27.43
CA LEU A 392 7.63 13.18 26.50
C LEU A 392 7.53 11.83 25.78
N THR A 393 7.17 10.76 26.50
CA THR A 393 6.98 9.43 25.91
C THR A 393 5.84 9.43 24.89
N ALA A 394 4.74 10.12 25.18
CA ALA A 394 3.62 10.26 24.27
C ALA A 394 4.00 11.06 23.00
N VAL A 395 4.85 12.08 23.13
CA VAL A 395 5.39 12.83 21.98
C VAL A 395 6.23 11.93 21.07
N LEU A 396 7.19 11.22 21.65
CA LEU A 396 8.11 10.35 20.89
C LEU A 396 7.45 9.12 20.28
N SER A 397 6.26 8.78 20.77
CA SER A 397 5.42 7.71 20.22
C SER A 397 4.43 8.22 19.16
N GLY A 398 4.42 9.53 18.89
CA GLY A 398 3.55 10.15 17.88
C GLY A 398 2.11 10.40 18.32
N TYR A 399 1.77 10.16 19.59
CA TYR A 399 0.41 10.38 20.11
C TYR A 399 0.09 11.87 20.33
N THR A 400 1.11 12.72 20.47
CA THR A 400 0.96 14.16 20.70
C THR A 400 2.13 14.90 20.07
N THR A 401 1.90 16.12 19.62
CA THR A 401 2.95 17.02 19.13
C THR A 401 3.18 18.15 20.12
N ILE A 402 4.45 18.50 20.33
CA ILE A 402 4.83 19.67 21.12
C ILE A 402 6.01 20.38 20.47
N GLU A 403 5.93 21.71 20.43
CA GLU A 403 7.05 22.53 20.01
C GLU A 403 7.94 22.81 21.21
N SER A 404 9.26 22.73 21.00
CA SER A 404 10.27 22.91 22.05
C SER A 404 10.19 24.28 22.75
N LYS A 405 9.71 25.31 22.04
CA LYS A 405 9.49 26.66 22.60
C LYS A 405 8.39 26.73 23.65
N ASN A 406 7.46 25.76 23.65
CA ASN A 406 6.34 25.69 24.60
C ASN A 406 6.73 24.90 25.87
N ILE A 407 7.96 24.42 25.96
CA ILE A 407 8.48 23.68 27.11
C ILE A 407 9.01 24.70 28.12
N PRO A 408 8.44 24.79 29.34
CA PRO A 408 8.95 25.69 30.36
C PRO A 408 10.41 25.37 30.68
N ASN A 409 11.26 26.39 30.76
CA ASN A 409 12.63 26.22 31.23
C ASN A 409 12.68 25.98 32.75
N HIS A 410 13.87 25.68 33.27
CA HIS A 410 14.08 25.33 34.68
C HIS A 410 13.84 26.49 35.66
N HIS A 411 13.62 27.74 35.21
CA HIS A 411 13.18 28.86 36.05
C HIS A 411 11.67 29.12 35.95
N GLN A 412 11.03 28.65 34.88
CA GLN A 412 9.60 28.87 34.62
C GLN A 412 8.69 27.81 35.26
N CYS A 413 9.23 26.64 35.59
CA CYS A 413 8.50 25.60 36.29
C CYS A 413 8.29 25.96 37.78
N ASP A 414 7.31 25.31 38.44
CA ASP A 414 6.98 25.60 39.84
C ASP A 414 8.18 25.41 40.79
N PHE A 415 8.98 24.37 40.56
CA PHE A 415 10.19 24.13 41.34
C PHE A 415 11.27 25.20 41.08
N GLY A 416 11.43 25.61 39.82
CA GLY A 416 12.35 26.68 39.41
C GLY A 416 12.06 28.00 40.11
N LYS A 417 10.79 28.42 40.07
CA LYS A 417 10.30 29.62 40.75
C LYS A 417 10.58 29.58 42.25
N TRP A 418 10.40 28.42 42.88
CA TRP A 418 10.75 28.23 44.29
C TRP A 418 12.27 28.29 44.51
N TYR A 419 13.05 27.59 43.70
CA TYR A 419 14.51 27.51 43.80
C TYR A 419 15.16 28.89 43.74
N ASP A 420 14.71 29.74 42.80
CA ASP A 420 15.20 31.12 42.66
C ASP A 420 14.92 31.97 43.92
N ASN A 421 13.74 31.75 44.52
CA ASN A 421 13.26 32.47 45.70
C ASN A 421 13.52 31.75 47.03
N ALA A 422 14.37 30.71 47.04
CA ALA A 422 14.57 29.88 48.23
C ALA A 422 15.09 30.69 49.43
N PRO A 423 14.68 30.36 50.67
CA PRO A 423 15.16 31.04 51.88
C PRO A 423 16.69 30.98 52.01
N ALA A 424 17.28 32.02 52.62
CA ALA A 424 18.74 32.09 52.82
C ALA A 424 19.30 30.87 53.58
N ALA A 425 18.52 30.31 54.51
CA ALA A 425 18.89 29.11 55.26
C ALA A 425 19.06 27.87 54.35
N VAL A 426 18.25 27.72 53.30
CA VAL A 426 18.36 26.61 52.32
C VAL A 426 19.53 26.84 51.37
N LYS A 427 19.76 28.09 50.97
CA LYS A 427 20.82 28.46 50.01
C LYS A 427 22.24 28.16 50.50
N ILE A 428 22.43 28.07 51.82
CA ILE A 428 23.72 27.75 52.45
C ILE A 428 24.00 26.22 52.40
N HIS A 429 23.00 25.40 52.08
CA HIS A 429 23.16 23.95 52.05
C HIS A 429 24.16 23.50 50.97
N PRO A 430 25.12 22.60 51.26
CA PRO A 430 26.16 22.16 50.31
C PRO A 430 25.62 21.64 48.97
N LEU A 431 24.47 20.95 49.01
CA LEU A 431 23.83 20.36 47.81
C LEU A 431 22.93 21.33 47.05
N PHE A 432 22.66 22.55 47.57
CA PHE A 432 21.73 23.48 46.94
C PHE A 432 22.13 23.79 45.49
N LYS A 433 23.42 24.10 45.28
CA LYS A 433 23.96 24.39 43.94
C LYS A 433 23.90 23.17 43.01
N GLU A 434 24.13 21.98 43.54
CA GLU A 434 24.10 20.73 42.77
C GLU A 434 22.69 20.39 42.27
N VAL A 435 21.67 20.60 43.12
CA VAL A 435 20.26 20.45 42.76
C VAL A 435 19.91 21.36 41.57
N GLY A 436 20.37 22.61 41.57
CA GLY A 436 20.15 23.53 40.45
C GLY A 436 20.76 23.03 39.14
N VAL A 437 22.00 22.53 39.17
CA VAL A 437 22.69 21.98 37.99
C VAL A 437 21.95 20.76 37.43
N HIS A 438 21.54 19.83 38.29
CA HIS A 438 20.78 18.66 37.85
C HIS A 438 19.40 19.07 37.31
N HIS A 439 18.72 20.04 37.93
CA HIS A 439 17.42 20.53 37.50
C HIS A 439 17.47 21.20 36.12
N GLU A 440 18.43 22.08 35.88
CA GLU A 440 18.66 22.68 34.56
C GLU A 440 18.89 21.60 33.51
N ALA A 441 19.77 20.63 33.81
CA ALA A 441 20.09 19.56 32.88
C ALA A 441 18.86 18.72 32.52
N VAL A 442 17.95 18.43 33.45
CA VAL A 442 16.68 17.74 33.15
C VAL A 442 15.89 18.48 32.07
N HIS A 443 15.68 19.78 32.22
CA HIS A 443 14.93 20.59 31.24
C HIS A 443 15.65 20.64 29.88
N VAL A 444 16.97 20.81 29.87
CA VAL A 444 17.76 20.84 28.64
C VAL A 444 17.62 19.53 27.85
N LYS A 445 17.65 18.37 28.52
CA LYS A 445 17.51 17.08 27.84
C LYS A 445 16.12 16.88 27.22
N VAL A 446 15.06 17.35 27.89
CA VAL A 446 13.69 17.30 27.34
C VAL A 446 13.60 18.11 26.05
N VAL A 447 14.09 19.35 26.05
CA VAL A 447 14.08 20.24 24.87
C VAL A 447 14.85 19.60 23.72
N GLN A 448 16.07 19.10 24.00
CA GLN A 448 16.89 18.40 23.00
C GLN A 448 16.18 17.17 22.41
N ALA A 449 15.52 16.35 23.24
CA ALA A 449 14.79 15.18 22.79
C ALA A 449 13.65 15.55 21.83
N VAL A 450 12.88 16.59 22.17
CA VAL A 450 11.77 17.08 21.35
C VAL A 450 12.26 17.70 20.04
N ASP A 451 13.31 18.54 20.07
CA ASP A 451 13.90 19.14 18.86
C ASP A 451 14.40 18.07 17.87
N LEU A 452 15.09 17.06 18.39
CA LEU A 452 15.58 15.94 17.58
C LEU A 452 14.43 15.14 16.98
N PHE A 453 13.37 14.87 17.76
CA PHE A 453 12.21 14.16 17.27
C PHE A 453 11.47 14.94 16.18
N ASN A 454 11.22 16.23 16.40
CA ASN A 454 10.60 17.13 15.42
C ASN A 454 11.43 17.30 14.15
N SER A 455 12.75 17.06 14.23
CA SER A 455 13.67 17.04 13.09
C SER A 455 13.81 15.65 12.43
N ASN A 456 12.89 14.70 12.70
CA ASN A 456 12.92 13.31 12.23
C ASN A 456 14.16 12.49 12.65
N LYS A 457 14.87 12.89 13.72
CA LYS A 457 16.01 12.18 14.29
C LYS A 457 15.60 11.30 15.47
N THR A 458 14.69 10.37 15.24
CA THR A 458 14.02 9.57 16.31
C THR A 458 15.00 8.76 17.17
N ALA A 459 16.03 8.17 16.58
CA ALA A 459 17.03 7.39 17.32
C ALA A 459 17.85 8.27 18.30
N GLU A 460 18.25 9.45 17.85
CA GLU A 460 18.98 10.41 18.70
C GLU A 460 18.08 10.99 19.80
N ALA A 461 16.81 11.25 19.47
CA ALA A 461 15.80 11.68 20.44
C ALA A 461 15.62 10.66 21.58
N ARG A 462 15.56 9.36 21.25
CA ARG A 462 15.47 8.27 22.25
C ARG A 462 16.69 8.25 23.18
N ARG A 463 17.90 8.42 22.64
CA ARG A 463 19.12 8.53 23.47
C ARG A 463 19.06 9.74 24.43
N LYS A 464 18.47 10.86 24.00
CA LYS A 464 18.27 12.02 24.90
C LYS A 464 17.27 11.76 26.02
N VAL A 465 16.31 10.87 25.82
CA VAL A 465 15.43 10.41 26.91
C VAL A 465 16.19 9.58 27.93
N GLU A 466 17.10 8.70 27.49
CA GLU A 466 17.95 7.94 28.42
C GLU A 466 18.83 8.89 29.26
N GLU A 467 19.46 9.87 28.60
CA GLU A 467 20.22 10.92 29.31
C GLU A 467 19.33 11.72 30.29
N PHE A 468 18.09 12.02 29.91
CA PHE A 468 17.11 12.68 30.80
C PHE A 468 16.82 11.83 32.05
N GLU A 469 16.62 10.51 31.89
CA GLU A 469 16.35 9.60 33.02
C GLU A 469 17.51 9.57 34.01
N ASP A 470 18.74 9.53 33.51
CA ASP A 470 19.94 9.50 34.35
C ASP A 470 20.11 10.79 35.14
N VAL A 471 19.92 11.94 34.50
CA VAL A 471 19.99 13.24 35.18
C VAL A 471 18.85 13.40 36.17
N ARG A 472 17.62 12.96 35.85
CA ARG A 472 16.48 13.02 36.77
C ARG A 472 16.73 12.19 38.03
N LYS A 473 17.31 10.99 37.90
CA LYS A 473 17.66 10.15 39.07
C LYS A 473 18.66 10.88 39.99
N LYS A 474 19.66 11.55 39.41
CA LYS A 474 20.63 12.36 40.18
C LYS A 474 19.95 13.54 40.87
N LEU A 475 19.07 14.27 40.17
CA LEU A 475 18.27 15.35 40.75
C LEU A 475 17.48 14.86 41.97
N PHE A 476 16.79 13.72 41.85
CA PHE A 476 15.96 13.19 42.92
C PHE A 476 16.79 12.75 44.13
N ALA A 477 17.96 12.14 43.91
CA ALA A 477 18.88 11.80 44.98
C ALA A 477 19.38 13.04 45.74
N SER A 478 19.82 14.09 45.02
CA SER A 478 20.27 15.35 45.64
C SER A 478 19.14 16.05 46.41
N LEU A 479 17.89 16.00 45.90
CA LEU A 479 16.72 16.54 46.60
C LEU A 479 16.39 15.78 47.89
N ASP A 480 16.46 14.45 47.85
CA ASP A 480 16.22 13.61 49.03
C ASP A 480 17.26 13.85 50.12
N GLU A 481 18.52 14.01 49.75
CA GLU A 481 19.60 14.30 50.71
C GLU A 481 19.48 15.72 51.28
N MET A 482 19.22 16.73 50.43
CA MET A 482 19.02 18.14 50.85
C MET A 482 17.81 18.36 51.76
N TYR A 483 16.81 17.47 51.73
CA TYR A 483 15.62 17.58 52.57
C TYR A 483 15.81 17.03 53.98
N ILE A 484 16.81 16.17 54.19
CA ILE A 484 17.08 15.49 55.47
C ILE A 484 18.08 16.27 56.33
N SER A 485 18.95 17.03 55.67
CA SER A 485 19.97 17.94 56.19
C SER A 485 19.41 19.29 56.61
#